data_AF-A0AB34HW05-F1
#
_entry.id   AF-A0AB34HW05-F1
#
_cell.length_a   1.000
_cell.length_b   1.000
_cell.length_c   1.000
_cell.angle_alpha   90.00
_cell.angle_beta   90.00
_cell.angle_gamma   90.00
#
_symmetry.space_group_name_H-M   'P 1'
#
loop_
_entity.id
_entity.type
_entity.pdbx_description
1 polymer ?
#
loop_
_entity_poly.entity_id
_entity_poly.type
_entity_poly.pdbx_seq_one_letter_code
_entity_poly.pdbx_strand_id
1 'polypeptide(L)'
;MEGSNMKHRLMKHDLKVVENVIAKSLLIKSNEGSYGFGLEDKNKVPIIKLVEKGSNAEMAGMEVGKKIFAINGDLVFMRPFNEVDCFLKSCLNSRKPLRVLVSTKPRETVKIPDSAEGLGFQIRGYGPSVVHAVGRGTVAAAAGLHPGQCIIKVNGINVSKETHASVIAHVTACRKYRRPTKQDSIQWVYNSIESAQEDLQKSNSKPPGDEAGDAFDCKVEEVIDKFNTMAIIDGKKEHVSLTVDNVHLEYGVVYEYDSTAGIKCNVVEKMIEPKGFFSLTAKILEALAKSDDHFVQNCTSLNSLNEEWIAGGKK
;
A
#
# COMPACT_ATOMS: atom_id res chain seq x y z
N MET A 1 13.46 -31.66 -21.69
CA MET A 1 14.68 -32.01 -22.44
C MET A 1 14.74 -33.51 -22.57
N GLU A 2 14.96 -34.01 -23.78
CA GLU A 2 14.86 -35.41 -24.19
C GLU A 2 15.78 -36.33 -23.37
N GLY A 3 15.23 -37.46 -22.90
CA GLY A 3 15.95 -38.45 -22.12
C GLY A 3 16.53 -39.53 -23.01
N SER A 4 17.86 -39.56 -23.17
CA SER A 4 18.58 -40.68 -23.75
C SER A 4 19.14 -41.60 -22.67
N ASN A 5 19.03 -42.90 -22.96
CA ASN A 5 19.30 -44.04 -22.11
C ASN A 5 20.82 -44.22 -21.88
N MET A 6 21.31 -43.97 -20.66
CA MET A 6 22.65 -44.39 -20.23
C MET A 6 22.59 -45.02 -18.83
N LYS A 7 23.15 -46.22 -18.72
CA LYS A 7 23.27 -47.06 -17.51
C LYS A 7 24.28 -46.51 -16.48
N HIS A 8 24.12 -45.26 -16.10
CA HIS A 8 24.60 -44.71 -14.83
C HIS A 8 23.38 -44.01 -14.23
N ARG A 9 23.11 -44.15 -12.93
CA ARG A 9 22.16 -43.25 -12.24
C ARG A 9 22.75 -41.84 -12.33
N LEU A 10 22.51 -41.15 -13.43
CA LEU A 10 22.65 -39.71 -13.53
C LEU A 10 21.68 -39.18 -12.48
N MET A 11 22.24 -38.63 -11.41
CA MET A 11 21.50 -37.84 -10.43
C MET A 11 20.72 -36.83 -11.24
N LYS A 12 19.42 -37.08 -11.42
CA LYS A 12 18.53 -36.18 -12.11
C LYS A 12 18.40 -34.98 -11.18
N HIS A 13 19.18 -33.94 -11.45
CA HIS A 13 19.03 -32.63 -10.80
C HIS A 13 17.74 -31.99 -11.34
N ASP A 14 16.62 -32.67 -11.15
CA ASP A 14 15.31 -32.21 -11.59
C ASP A 14 14.91 -31.06 -10.65
N LEU A 15 15.08 -29.82 -11.12
CA LEU A 15 14.50 -28.64 -10.50
C LEU A 15 12.98 -28.85 -10.40
N LYS A 16 12.48 -29.03 -9.18
CA LYS A 16 11.07 -29.27 -8.92
C LYS A 16 10.41 -27.98 -8.46
N VAL A 17 9.35 -27.57 -9.15
CA VAL A 17 8.48 -26.48 -8.68
C VAL A 17 7.78 -26.93 -7.40
N VAL A 18 7.99 -26.17 -6.32
CA VAL A 18 7.36 -26.41 -5.01
C VAL A 18 6.09 -25.58 -4.87
N GLU A 19 6.17 -24.28 -5.20
CA GLU A 19 5.11 -23.34 -4.90
C GLU A 19 5.16 -22.12 -5.84
N ASN A 20 3.99 -21.66 -6.26
CA ASN A 20 3.84 -20.38 -6.94
C ASN A 20 3.53 -19.29 -5.91
N VAL A 21 4.32 -18.23 -5.90
CA VAL A 21 4.25 -17.15 -4.91
C VAL A 21 3.65 -15.93 -5.57
N ILE A 22 2.47 -15.53 -5.12
CA ILE A 22 1.91 -14.19 -5.38
C ILE A 22 1.71 -13.55 -4.02
N ALA A 23 2.54 -12.56 -3.72
CA ALA A 23 2.65 -12.04 -2.37
C ALA A 23 2.98 -10.55 -2.33
N LYS A 24 2.76 -9.93 -1.17
CA LYS A 24 3.14 -8.56 -0.88
C LYS A 24 4.16 -8.56 0.26
N SER A 25 5.24 -7.81 0.08
CA SER A 25 6.26 -7.63 1.11
C SER A 25 5.89 -6.47 2.03
N LEU A 26 5.70 -6.82 3.30
CA LEU A 26 5.23 -5.95 4.37
C LEU A 26 6.37 -5.70 5.36
N LEU A 27 6.60 -4.44 5.73
CA LEU A 27 7.59 -4.05 6.73
C LEU A 27 6.90 -3.70 8.04
N ILE A 28 7.14 -4.48 9.09
CA ILE A 28 6.44 -4.36 10.37
C ILE A 28 7.46 -4.05 11.46
N LYS A 29 7.22 -2.96 12.18
CA LYS A 29 8.03 -2.58 13.36
C LYS A 29 7.37 -3.15 14.61
N SER A 30 8.18 -3.66 15.54
CA SER A 30 7.68 -4.05 16.87
C SER A 30 7.20 -2.79 17.61
N ASN A 31 6.07 -2.89 18.31
CA ASN A 31 5.60 -1.89 19.26
C ASN A 31 5.21 -2.58 20.57
N GLU A 32 5.52 -1.98 21.72
CA GLU A 32 5.09 -2.50 23.04
C GLU A 32 5.43 -3.98 23.31
N GLY A 33 6.49 -4.49 22.68
CA GLY A 33 6.90 -5.89 22.84
C GLY A 33 6.06 -6.90 22.05
N SER A 34 5.28 -6.46 21.06
CA SER A 34 4.64 -7.33 20.06
C SER A 34 4.82 -6.77 18.64
N TYR A 35 4.54 -7.58 17.62
CA TYR A 35 4.37 -7.08 16.24
C TYR A 35 2.89 -6.81 15.90
N GLY A 36 1.97 -7.18 16.79
CA GLY A 36 0.53 -7.03 16.60
C GLY A 36 -0.13 -8.09 15.72
N PHE A 37 0.49 -9.25 15.54
CA PHE A 37 -0.12 -10.39 14.85
C PHE A 37 0.26 -11.72 15.49
N GLY A 38 -0.59 -12.72 15.31
CA GLY A 38 -0.36 -14.10 15.76
C GLY A 38 -0.44 -15.08 14.60
N LEU A 39 0.36 -16.14 14.66
CA LEU A 39 0.36 -17.21 13.65
C LEU A 39 -0.32 -18.48 14.18
N GLU A 40 -0.87 -19.25 13.26
CA GLU A 40 -1.30 -20.63 13.47
C GLU A 40 -0.67 -21.55 12.44
N ASP A 41 -0.48 -22.81 12.83
CA ASP A 41 -0.15 -23.88 11.91
C ASP A 41 -1.43 -24.45 11.31
N LYS A 42 -1.59 -24.32 9.99
CA LYS A 42 -2.67 -24.99 9.25
C LYS A 42 -2.05 -25.78 8.11
N ASN A 43 -2.11 -27.11 8.21
CA ASN A 43 -1.53 -28.04 7.24
C ASN A 43 -0.03 -27.83 7.01
N LYS A 44 0.76 -27.59 8.09
CA LYS A 44 2.20 -27.32 8.04
C LYS A 44 2.56 -26.01 7.33
N VAL A 45 1.62 -25.07 7.31
CA VAL A 45 1.80 -23.76 6.68
C VAL A 45 1.49 -22.68 7.73
N PRO A 46 2.40 -21.70 7.92
CA PRO A 46 2.13 -20.58 8.81
C PRO A 46 1.06 -19.66 8.20
N ILE A 47 -0.07 -19.56 8.89
CA ILE A 47 -1.20 -18.68 8.53
C ILE A 47 -1.39 -17.62 9.60
N ILE A 48 -1.79 -16.42 9.20
CA ILE A 48 -2.12 -15.34 10.12
C ILE A 48 -3.44 -15.68 10.83
N LYS A 49 -3.37 -15.89 12.15
CA LYS A 49 -4.53 -16.21 12.99
C LYS A 49 -5.24 -14.95 13.49
N LEU A 50 -4.45 -13.97 13.90
CA LEU A 50 -4.91 -12.76 14.56
C LEU A 50 -4.10 -11.57 14.04
N VAL A 51 -4.78 -10.45 13.87
CA VAL A 51 -4.15 -9.14 13.68
C VAL A 51 -4.80 -8.19 14.68
N GLU A 52 -4.00 -7.51 15.49
CA GLU A 52 -4.47 -6.57 16.50
C GLU A 52 -4.90 -5.27 15.83
N LYS A 53 -6.09 -4.78 16.19
CA LYS A 53 -6.65 -3.53 15.66
C LYS A 53 -5.76 -2.35 16.03
N GLY A 54 -5.42 -1.52 15.05
CA GLY A 54 -4.52 -0.38 15.20
C GLY A 54 -3.05 -0.76 15.39
N SER A 55 -2.67 -2.03 15.25
CA SER A 55 -1.27 -2.41 15.32
C SER A 55 -0.49 -2.01 14.06
N ASN A 56 0.85 -2.07 14.15
CA ASN A 56 1.69 -1.88 12.97
C ASN A 56 1.49 -2.98 11.93
N ALA A 57 1.07 -4.18 12.34
CA ALA A 57 0.74 -5.28 11.43
C ALA A 57 -0.52 -4.99 10.61
N GLU A 58 -1.59 -4.50 11.24
CA GLU A 58 -2.81 -4.05 10.54
C GLU A 58 -2.45 -2.97 9.52
N MET A 59 -1.73 -1.94 9.94
CA MET A 59 -1.36 -0.84 9.04
C MET A 59 -0.39 -1.24 7.93
N ALA A 60 0.43 -2.27 8.15
CA ALA A 60 1.32 -2.80 7.13
C ALA A 60 0.60 -3.62 6.05
N GLY A 61 -0.64 -4.06 6.28
CA GLY A 61 -1.36 -4.91 5.33
C GLY A 61 -1.53 -6.36 5.72
N MET A 62 -1.36 -6.70 7.00
CA MET A 62 -1.63 -8.06 7.45
C MET A 62 -3.12 -8.32 7.60
N GLU A 63 -3.57 -9.43 7.03
CA GLU A 63 -4.95 -9.89 7.11
C GLU A 63 -5.01 -11.32 7.64
N VAL A 64 -6.01 -11.60 8.46
CA VAL A 64 -6.27 -12.95 8.99
C VAL A 64 -6.56 -13.91 7.84
N GLY A 65 -6.06 -15.14 7.97
CA GLY A 65 -6.26 -16.22 7.01
C GLY A 65 -5.31 -16.22 5.81
N LYS A 66 -4.41 -15.24 5.67
CA LYS A 66 -3.39 -15.25 4.61
C LYS A 66 -2.18 -16.10 5.01
N LYS A 67 -1.61 -16.79 4.02
CA LYS A 67 -0.38 -17.59 4.15
C LYS A 67 0.85 -16.68 4.20
N ILE A 68 1.81 -17.00 5.06
CA ILE A 68 3.13 -16.38 5.06
C ILE A 68 4.10 -17.26 4.28
N PHE A 69 4.80 -16.67 3.32
CA PHE A 69 5.84 -17.35 2.56
C PHE A 69 7.21 -17.18 3.19
N ALA A 70 7.59 -15.95 3.53
CA ALA A 70 8.92 -15.66 4.02
C ALA A 70 8.94 -14.61 5.13
N ILE A 71 9.94 -14.68 6.00
CA ILE A 71 10.21 -13.65 7.01
C ILE A 71 11.71 -13.31 6.93
N ASN A 72 12.03 -12.04 6.75
CA ASN A 72 13.40 -11.53 6.57
C ASN A 72 14.22 -12.23 5.48
N GLY A 73 13.54 -12.77 4.45
CA GLY A 73 14.16 -13.51 3.35
C GLY A 73 14.17 -15.03 3.53
N ASP A 74 13.90 -15.54 4.74
CA ASP A 74 13.81 -16.97 5.02
C ASP A 74 12.44 -17.53 4.65
N LEU A 75 12.40 -18.60 3.84
CA LEU A 75 11.16 -19.30 3.46
C LEU A 75 10.55 -20.08 4.63
N VAL A 76 9.76 -19.41 5.46
CA VAL A 76 9.16 -20.00 6.66
C VAL A 76 8.09 -21.05 6.35
N PHE A 77 7.46 -21.02 5.17
CA PHE A 77 6.44 -22.01 4.79
C PHE A 77 7.00 -23.42 4.56
N MET A 78 8.33 -23.55 4.44
CA MET A 78 9.03 -24.84 4.29
C MET A 78 9.68 -25.30 5.60
N ARG A 79 9.58 -24.51 6.68
CA ARG A 79 10.17 -24.83 7.98
C ARG A 79 9.11 -25.37 8.95
N PRO A 80 9.48 -26.21 9.92
CA PRO A 80 8.60 -26.60 11.01
C PRO A 80 8.06 -25.38 11.77
N PHE A 81 6.78 -25.38 12.14
CA PHE A 81 6.14 -24.24 12.78
C PHE A 81 6.85 -23.78 14.07
N ASN A 82 7.38 -24.73 14.86
CA ASN A 82 8.13 -24.42 16.08
C ASN A 82 9.38 -23.58 15.82
N GLU A 83 10.09 -23.81 14.70
CA GLU A 83 11.25 -22.99 14.33
C GLU A 83 10.82 -21.57 13.93
N VAL A 84 9.69 -21.45 13.24
CA VAL A 84 9.13 -20.15 12.82
C VAL A 84 8.72 -19.33 14.06
N ASP A 85 8.08 -19.96 15.03
CA ASP A 85 7.68 -19.31 16.29
C ASP A 85 8.90 -18.87 17.12
N CYS A 86 9.92 -19.74 17.26
CA CYS A 86 11.18 -19.40 17.89
C CYS A 86 11.90 -18.24 17.16
N PHE A 87 11.91 -18.24 15.82
CA PHE A 87 12.49 -17.18 15.02
C PHE A 87 11.81 -15.83 15.24
N LEU A 88 10.47 -15.82 15.28
CA LEU A 88 9.68 -14.62 15.58
C LEU A 88 9.97 -14.07 16.97
N LYS A 89 10.01 -14.94 17.99
CA LYS A 89 10.37 -14.55 19.38
C LYS A 89 11.77 -13.95 19.45
N SER A 90 12.73 -14.51 18.71
CA SER A 90 14.09 -13.97 18.63
C SER A 90 14.15 -12.58 17.96
N CYS A 91 13.39 -12.39 16.86
CA CYS A 91 13.27 -11.08 16.22
C CYS A 91 12.65 -10.04 17.16
N LEU A 92 11.63 -10.45 17.92
CA LEU A 92 10.94 -9.60 18.87
C LEU A 92 11.84 -9.17 20.03
N ASN A 93 12.60 -10.12 20.60
CA ASN A 93 13.58 -9.85 21.67
C ASN A 93 14.68 -8.88 21.21
N SER A 94 15.06 -8.95 19.94
CA SER A 94 16.05 -8.04 19.35
C SER A 94 15.45 -6.73 18.82
N ARG A 95 14.12 -6.52 18.96
CA ARG A 95 13.36 -5.35 18.47
C ARG A 95 13.64 -5.02 16.99
N LYS A 96 13.94 -6.05 16.20
CA LYS A 96 14.25 -5.87 14.78
C LYS A 96 12.94 -5.70 13.99
N PRO A 97 12.91 -4.86 12.95
CA PRO A 97 11.77 -4.84 12.04
C PRO A 97 11.67 -6.18 11.30
N LEU A 98 10.45 -6.62 11.01
CA LEU A 98 10.17 -7.82 10.21
C LEU A 98 9.81 -7.42 8.80
N ARG A 99 10.45 -8.07 7.82
CA ARG A 99 9.99 -8.09 6.43
C ARG A 99 9.24 -9.39 6.20
N VAL A 100 7.91 -9.32 6.14
CA VAL A 100 7.04 -10.50 5.98
C VAL A 100 6.51 -10.53 4.56
N LEU A 101 6.64 -11.67 3.88
CA LEU A 101 6.07 -11.91 2.56
C LEU A 101 4.75 -12.66 2.72
N VAL A 102 3.64 -11.96 2.50
CA VAL A 102 2.28 -12.47 2.76
C VAL A 102 1.54 -12.71 1.45
N SER A 103 0.85 -13.84 1.32
CA SER A 103 0.00 -14.15 0.18
C SER A 103 -1.06 -13.06 -0.03
N THR A 104 -1.06 -12.46 -1.21
CA THR A 104 -1.95 -11.34 -1.54
C THR A 104 -2.48 -11.54 -2.96
N LYS A 105 -3.79 -11.41 -3.14
CA LYS A 105 -4.40 -11.56 -4.46
C LYS A 105 -4.19 -10.29 -5.29
N PRO A 106 -4.00 -10.38 -6.61
CA PRO A 106 -3.93 -9.19 -7.49
C PRO A 106 -5.14 -8.29 -7.38
N ARG A 107 -6.33 -8.89 -7.26
CA ARG A 107 -7.60 -8.19 -7.11
C ARG A 107 -8.38 -8.79 -5.95
N GLU A 108 -8.92 -7.93 -5.09
CA GLU A 108 -9.78 -8.37 -3.99
C GLU A 108 -10.93 -7.39 -3.74
N THR A 109 -11.97 -7.87 -3.06
CA THR A 109 -13.13 -7.07 -2.70
C THR A 109 -13.16 -6.86 -1.20
N VAL A 110 -12.96 -5.61 -0.80
CA VAL A 110 -12.97 -5.14 0.58
C VAL A 110 -14.37 -4.66 0.92
N LYS A 111 -14.96 -5.19 1.99
CA LYS A 111 -16.29 -4.78 2.47
C LYS A 111 -16.13 -3.95 3.73
N ILE A 112 -16.28 -2.64 3.60
CA ILE A 112 -16.09 -1.68 4.69
C ILE A 112 -17.46 -1.43 5.33
N PRO A 113 -17.66 -1.77 6.62
CA PRO A 113 -18.92 -1.47 7.31
C PRO A 113 -19.13 0.03 7.39
N ASP A 114 -20.38 0.47 7.23
CA ASP A 114 -20.71 1.89 7.41
C ASP A 114 -20.63 2.26 8.88
N SER A 115 -20.03 3.42 9.17
CA SER A 115 -19.77 3.90 10.52
C SER A 115 -20.12 5.37 10.65
N ALA A 116 -20.65 5.76 11.81
CA ALA A 116 -20.93 7.15 12.17
C ALA A 116 -19.66 8.02 12.23
N GLU A 117 -18.51 7.40 12.52
CA GLU A 117 -17.21 8.06 12.57
C GLU A 117 -16.60 8.27 11.17
N GLY A 118 -17.29 7.83 10.11
CA GLY A 118 -16.76 7.81 8.74
C GLY A 118 -16.13 6.47 8.38
N LEU A 119 -15.78 6.31 7.10
CA LEU A 119 -15.16 5.07 6.61
C LEU A 119 -13.67 4.98 6.95
N GLY A 120 -13.00 6.10 7.23
CA GLY A 120 -11.60 6.11 7.68
C GLY A 120 -10.57 5.95 6.56
N PHE A 121 -10.88 6.36 5.33
CA PHE A 121 -9.92 6.39 4.22
C PHE A 121 -10.11 7.63 3.36
N GLN A 122 -9.06 8.01 2.64
CA GLN A 122 -9.04 9.09 1.67
C GLN A 122 -8.79 8.53 0.27
N ILE A 123 -9.43 9.11 -0.75
CA ILE A 123 -9.24 8.74 -2.15
C ILE A 123 -8.53 9.90 -2.86
N ARG A 124 -7.64 9.59 -3.81
CA ARG A 124 -7.08 10.57 -4.74
C ARG A 124 -7.00 9.99 -6.16
N GLY A 125 -6.57 10.82 -7.10
CA GLY A 125 -6.26 10.39 -8.47
C GLY A 125 -7.42 10.63 -9.45
N TYR A 126 -7.04 10.88 -10.70
CA TYR A 126 -7.92 11.24 -11.80
C TYR A 126 -7.98 10.11 -12.84
N GLY A 127 -8.46 8.94 -12.43
CA GLY A 127 -8.62 7.76 -13.31
C GLY A 127 -7.30 7.03 -13.61
N PRO A 128 -6.98 5.91 -12.93
CA PRO A 128 -7.74 5.27 -11.86
C PRO A 128 -7.63 6.02 -10.53
N SER A 129 -8.70 6.00 -9.73
CA SER A 129 -8.64 6.48 -8.34
C SER A 129 -7.87 5.49 -7.47
N VAL A 130 -7.13 6.02 -6.50
CA VAL A 130 -6.30 5.24 -5.58
C VAL A 130 -6.61 5.61 -4.13
N VAL A 131 -6.46 4.64 -3.24
CA VAL A 131 -6.51 4.89 -1.79
C VAL A 131 -5.29 5.72 -1.40
N HIS A 132 -5.52 6.96 -0.99
CA HIS A 132 -4.45 7.89 -0.64
C HIS A 132 -3.89 7.60 0.77
N ALA A 133 -4.82 7.50 1.72
CA ALA A 133 -4.53 7.33 3.12
C ALA A 133 -5.59 6.46 3.77
N VAL A 134 -5.20 5.73 4.82
CA VAL A 134 -6.10 4.95 5.66
C VAL A 134 -5.81 5.30 7.12
N GLY A 135 -6.87 5.54 7.86
CA GLY A 135 -6.80 5.90 9.27
C GLY A 135 -6.50 4.68 10.14
N ARG A 136 -5.56 4.83 11.07
CA ARG A 136 -5.19 3.77 12.02
C ARG A 136 -6.37 3.36 12.89
N GLY A 137 -6.64 2.05 12.97
CA GLY A 137 -7.72 1.50 13.79
C GLY A 137 -9.14 1.84 13.30
N THR A 138 -9.28 2.34 12.07
CA THR A 138 -10.59 2.63 11.48
C THR A 138 -11.23 1.36 10.88
N VAL A 139 -12.52 1.46 10.52
CA VAL A 139 -13.23 0.35 9.85
C VAL A 139 -12.64 -0.01 8.49
N ALA A 140 -12.03 0.94 7.77
CA ALA A 140 -11.33 0.65 6.52
C ALA A 140 -10.06 -0.17 6.73
N ALA A 141 -9.24 0.18 7.73
CA ALA A 141 -8.04 -0.59 8.06
C ALA A 141 -8.39 -2.03 8.45
N ALA A 142 -9.38 -2.21 9.33
CA ALA A 142 -9.84 -3.52 9.77
C ALA A 142 -10.46 -4.37 8.64
N ALA A 143 -11.00 -3.72 7.60
CA ALA A 143 -11.55 -4.40 6.43
C ALA A 143 -10.48 -4.87 5.43
N GLY A 144 -9.21 -4.48 5.60
CA GLY A 144 -8.11 -4.80 4.68
C GLY A 144 -7.89 -3.75 3.58
N LEU A 145 -8.37 -2.52 3.77
CA LEU A 145 -8.03 -1.43 2.85
C LEU A 145 -6.67 -0.84 3.21
N HIS A 146 -5.80 -0.69 2.22
CA HIS A 146 -4.44 -0.17 2.42
C HIS A 146 -4.11 0.95 1.43
N PRO A 147 -3.29 1.94 1.85
CA PRO A 147 -2.83 3.00 0.95
C PRO A 147 -2.13 2.43 -0.29
N GLY A 148 -2.34 3.10 -1.42
CA GLY A 148 -1.79 2.74 -2.72
C GLY A 148 -2.62 1.73 -3.52
N GLN A 149 -3.63 1.09 -2.93
CA GLN A 149 -4.55 0.22 -3.67
C GLN A 149 -5.34 1.02 -4.71
N CYS A 150 -5.47 0.47 -5.92
CA CYS A 150 -6.23 1.09 -7.01
C CYS A 150 -7.70 0.68 -6.94
N ILE A 151 -8.62 1.64 -6.95
CA ILE A 151 -10.05 1.39 -6.87
C ILE A 151 -10.59 1.09 -8.27
N ILE A 152 -11.14 -0.10 -8.45
CA ILE A 152 -11.67 -0.58 -9.74
C ILE A 152 -13.19 -0.57 -9.73
N LYS A 153 -13.81 -1.02 -8.63
CA LYS A 153 -15.28 -1.00 -8.51
C LYS A 153 -15.74 -0.49 -7.15
N VAL A 154 -16.88 0.18 -7.14
CA VAL A 154 -17.61 0.59 -5.93
C VAL A 154 -19.01 0.00 -6.00
N ASN A 155 -19.39 -0.81 -5.02
CA ASN A 155 -20.69 -1.48 -4.92
C ASN A 155 -21.08 -2.27 -6.18
N GLY A 156 -20.09 -2.79 -6.92
CA GLY A 156 -20.27 -3.54 -8.16
C GLY A 156 -20.17 -2.69 -9.44
N ILE A 157 -20.20 -1.37 -9.34
CA ILE A 157 -20.08 -0.44 -10.46
C ILE A 157 -18.60 -0.19 -10.76
N ASN A 158 -18.20 -0.30 -12.03
CA ASN A 158 -16.83 -0.02 -12.45
C ASN A 158 -16.56 1.49 -12.43
N VAL A 159 -15.50 1.90 -11.74
CA VAL A 159 -15.10 3.30 -11.60
C VAL A 159 -13.68 3.59 -12.11
N SER A 160 -13.04 2.64 -12.80
CA SER A 160 -11.62 2.75 -13.16
C SER A 160 -11.29 3.92 -14.08
N LYS A 161 -12.27 4.41 -14.85
CA LYS A 161 -12.16 5.57 -15.75
C LYS A 161 -13.07 6.73 -15.34
N GLU A 162 -13.70 6.62 -14.17
CA GLU A 162 -14.61 7.64 -13.67
C GLU A 162 -13.83 8.81 -13.06
N THR A 163 -14.48 9.97 -13.00
CA THR A 163 -13.90 11.15 -12.35
C THR A 163 -13.84 10.95 -10.84
N HIS A 164 -12.96 11.68 -10.17
CA HIS A 164 -12.86 11.65 -8.71
C HIS A 164 -14.21 11.91 -8.03
N ALA A 165 -14.95 12.93 -8.48
CA ALA A 165 -16.28 13.25 -7.96
C ALA A 165 -17.30 12.10 -8.14
N SER A 166 -17.28 11.41 -9.29
CA SER A 166 -18.13 10.25 -9.57
C SER A 166 -17.82 9.09 -8.60
N VAL A 167 -16.53 8.80 -8.37
CA VAL A 167 -16.11 7.76 -7.42
C VAL A 167 -16.58 8.09 -5.99
N ILE A 168 -16.42 9.35 -5.56
CA ILE A 168 -16.89 9.81 -4.23
C ILE A 168 -18.41 9.69 -4.13
N ALA A 169 -19.16 10.07 -5.16
CA ALA A 169 -20.61 9.93 -5.20
C ALA A 169 -21.02 8.45 -5.03
N HIS A 170 -20.39 7.52 -5.74
CA HIS A 170 -20.66 6.09 -5.59
C HIS A 170 -20.35 5.53 -4.20
N VAL A 171 -19.28 6.00 -3.56
CA VAL A 171 -18.90 5.58 -2.20
C VAL A 171 -19.89 6.10 -1.17
N THR A 172 -20.40 7.33 -1.36
CA THR A 172 -21.29 8.00 -0.41
C THR A 172 -22.77 7.69 -0.60
N ALA A 173 -23.21 7.33 -1.82
CA ALA A 173 -24.60 7.11 -2.17
C ALA A 173 -25.31 6.05 -1.31
N CYS A 174 -24.60 5.02 -0.85
CA CYS A 174 -25.17 3.94 -0.04
C CYS A 174 -24.95 4.11 1.48
N ARG A 175 -24.44 5.25 1.94
CA ARG A 175 -24.14 5.47 3.35
C ARG A 175 -25.36 5.95 4.13
N LYS A 176 -25.54 5.41 5.33
CA LYS A 176 -26.51 5.91 6.31
C LYS A 176 -26.00 7.20 6.97
N TYR A 177 -24.68 7.32 7.16
CA TYR A 177 -24.06 8.49 7.79
C TYR A 177 -23.40 9.41 6.76
N ARG A 178 -23.98 10.59 6.51
CA ARG A 178 -23.50 11.55 5.50
C ARG A 178 -22.28 12.37 5.92
N ARG A 179 -22.06 12.62 7.21
CA ARG A 179 -20.92 13.41 7.70
C ARG A 179 -20.20 12.71 8.87
N PRO A 180 -18.89 12.45 8.76
CA PRO A 180 -18.07 12.00 9.88
C PRO A 180 -18.01 13.09 10.96
N THR A 181 -18.23 12.72 12.22
CA THR A 181 -18.23 13.68 13.35
C THR A 181 -16.86 13.91 13.97
N LYS A 182 -15.82 13.13 13.62
CA LYS A 182 -14.47 13.18 14.22
C LYS A 182 -13.36 12.79 13.23
N GLN A 183 -13.13 13.59 12.19
CA GLN A 183 -12.02 13.36 11.25
C GLN A 183 -10.66 13.85 11.77
N ASP A 184 -10.66 14.88 12.62
CA ASP A 184 -9.42 15.57 13.05
C ASP A 184 -8.54 14.75 14.00
N SER A 185 -9.08 13.69 14.62
CA SER A 185 -8.34 12.80 15.53
C SER A 185 -7.76 11.55 14.83
N ILE A 186 -7.97 11.40 13.52
CA ILE A 186 -7.55 10.19 12.79
C ILE A 186 -6.04 10.25 12.52
N GLN A 187 -5.31 9.23 12.95
CA GLN A 187 -3.92 9.04 12.56
C GLN A 187 -3.84 8.45 11.16
N TRP A 188 -3.61 9.30 10.16
CA TRP A 188 -3.52 8.92 8.75
C TRP A 188 -2.20 8.22 8.43
N VAL A 189 -2.28 7.08 7.73
CA VAL A 189 -1.14 6.37 7.16
C VAL A 189 -1.19 6.49 5.64
N TYR A 190 -0.09 6.95 5.04
CA TYR A 190 0.03 7.21 3.60
C TYR A 190 0.92 6.17 2.93
N ASN A 191 0.75 6.00 1.60
CA ASN A 191 1.59 5.11 0.80
C ASN A 191 3.01 5.65 0.57
N SER A 192 3.22 6.97 0.63
CA SER A 192 4.52 7.60 0.39
C SER A 192 4.81 8.69 1.42
N ILE A 193 6.11 8.93 1.63
CA ILE A 193 6.56 9.95 2.58
C ILE A 193 6.23 11.36 2.09
N GLU A 194 6.23 11.59 0.77
CA GLU A 194 5.86 12.88 0.19
C GLU A 194 4.40 13.21 0.50
N SER A 195 3.52 12.24 0.32
CA SER A 195 2.09 12.38 0.64
C SER A 195 1.85 12.71 2.11
N ALA A 196 2.64 12.12 3.02
CA ALA A 196 2.57 12.46 4.44
C ALA A 196 3.10 13.87 4.74
N GLN A 197 4.11 14.34 3.99
CA GLN A 197 4.68 15.69 4.16
C GLN A 197 3.78 16.78 3.58
N GLU A 198 3.12 16.54 2.44
CA GLU A 198 2.16 17.46 1.83
C GLU A 198 1.00 17.79 2.79
N ASP A 199 0.48 16.80 3.51
CA ASP A 199 -0.60 16.99 4.48
C ASP A 199 -0.14 17.81 5.69
N LEU A 200 1.06 17.52 6.22
CA LEU A 200 1.67 18.30 7.30
C LEU A 200 1.89 19.77 6.90
N GLN A 201 2.33 20.01 5.67
CA GLN A 201 2.51 21.39 5.16
C GLN A 201 1.18 22.12 5.00
N LYS A 202 0.14 21.47 4.47
CA LYS A 202 -1.22 22.04 4.40
C LYS A 202 -1.81 22.33 5.78
N SER A 203 -1.49 21.52 6.79
CA SER A 203 -1.94 21.77 8.16
C SER A 203 -1.25 23.00 8.80
N ASN A 204 0.01 23.26 8.43
CA ASN A 204 0.81 24.37 8.97
C ASN A 204 0.59 25.71 8.25
N SER A 205 0.00 25.72 7.05
CA SER A 205 -0.29 26.95 6.28
C SER A 205 -1.70 27.51 6.51
N LYS A 206 -2.51 26.93 7.40
CA LYS A 206 -3.85 27.44 7.73
C LYS A 206 -3.76 28.64 8.69
N PRO A 207 -4.19 29.87 8.30
CA PRO A 207 -4.39 30.97 9.25
C PRO A 207 -5.56 30.66 10.21
N PRO A 208 -5.55 31.18 11.44
CA PRO A 208 -6.63 30.97 12.41
C PRO A 208 -7.83 31.83 12.00
N GLY A 209 -8.75 31.29 11.21
CA GLY A 209 -9.95 32.01 10.81
C GLY A 209 -10.80 31.40 9.69
N ASP A 210 -10.26 30.49 8.87
CA ASP A 210 -11.03 29.88 7.79
C ASP A 210 -11.68 28.57 8.25
N GLU A 211 -13.00 28.62 8.45
CA GLU A 211 -13.83 27.47 8.74
C GLU A 211 -13.65 26.36 7.69
N ALA A 212 -13.46 25.15 8.22
CA ALA A 212 -13.46 23.84 7.57
C ALA A 212 -14.01 23.78 6.14
N GLY A 213 -13.11 23.80 5.15
CA GLY A 213 -13.48 23.66 3.75
C GLY A 213 -12.40 23.05 2.88
N ASP A 214 -11.73 21.97 3.29
CA ASP A 214 -11.08 21.07 2.31
C ASP A 214 -10.74 19.69 2.89
N ALA A 215 -11.76 18.86 3.03
CA ALA A 215 -11.63 17.39 3.12
C ALA A 215 -12.83 16.67 2.49
N PHE A 216 -13.88 17.40 2.11
CA PHE A 216 -15.12 16.86 1.53
C PHE A 216 -15.86 17.85 0.62
N ASP A 217 -15.23 18.93 0.15
CA ASP A 217 -15.93 19.95 -0.65
C ASP A 217 -15.63 19.81 -2.16
N CYS A 218 -15.87 18.62 -2.71
CA CYS A 218 -16.48 18.62 -4.03
C CYS A 218 -17.94 19.01 -3.78
N LYS A 219 -18.46 20.04 -4.43
CA LYS A 219 -19.90 20.35 -4.46
C LYS A 219 -20.66 19.16 -5.03
N VAL A 220 -20.92 18.13 -4.22
CA VAL A 220 -21.64 16.92 -4.62
C VAL A 220 -23.15 17.20 -4.65
N GLU A 221 -23.62 18.31 -4.06
CA GLU A 221 -25.04 18.67 -3.97
C GLU A 221 -25.75 18.72 -5.32
N GLU A 222 -25.10 19.18 -6.41
CA GLU A 222 -25.73 19.23 -7.74
C GLU A 222 -25.65 17.91 -8.54
N VAL A 223 -24.79 16.96 -8.15
CA VAL A 223 -24.59 15.71 -8.90
C VAL A 223 -25.42 14.55 -8.32
N ILE A 224 -25.79 14.63 -7.04
CA ILE A 224 -26.55 13.59 -6.32
C ILE A 224 -27.94 13.38 -6.93
N ASP A 225 -28.61 14.45 -7.36
CA ASP A 225 -29.98 14.36 -7.90
C ASP A 225 -30.07 13.64 -9.25
N LYS A 226 -28.99 13.56 -10.02
CA LYS A 226 -28.96 12.79 -11.29
C LYS A 226 -28.67 11.30 -11.10
N PHE A 227 -28.00 10.91 -10.01
CA PHE A 227 -27.62 9.51 -9.76
C PHE A 227 -28.56 8.76 -8.81
N ASN A 228 -29.44 9.47 -8.10
CA ASN A 228 -30.48 8.88 -7.25
C ASN A 228 -31.43 7.94 -8.01
N THR A 229 -31.52 8.02 -9.34
CA THR A 229 -32.37 7.15 -10.16
C THR A 229 -31.73 5.78 -10.47
N MET A 230 -30.45 5.56 -10.16
CA MET A 230 -29.75 4.29 -10.47
C MET A 230 -29.52 3.37 -9.26
N ALA A 231 -29.93 3.78 -8.05
CA ALA A 231 -29.83 2.97 -6.84
C ALA A 231 -31.15 2.24 -6.50
N ILE A 232 -31.77 1.62 -7.50
CA ILE A 232 -32.81 0.61 -7.26
C ILE A 232 -32.18 -0.71 -7.69
N ILE A 233 -31.72 -1.49 -6.72
CA ILE A 233 -31.81 -2.96 -6.63
C ILE A 233 -30.89 -3.41 -5.48
N ASP A 234 -31.53 -4.09 -4.55
CA ASP A 234 -30.99 -4.95 -3.49
C ASP A 234 -30.67 -4.28 -2.14
N GLY A 235 -31.28 -4.85 -1.09
CA GLY A 235 -31.60 -4.22 0.20
C GLY A 235 -30.45 -3.54 0.95
N LYS A 236 -30.81 -2.60 1.84
CA LYS A 236 -29.95 -1.86 2.80
C LYS A 236 -28.56 -2.48 2.98
N LYS A 237 -27.61 -2.13 2.12
CA LYS A 237 -26.22 -2.57 2.29
C LYS A 237 -25.61 -1.75 3.41
N GLU A 238 -25.40 -2.37 4.56
CA GLU A 238 -24.74 -1.72 5.72
C GLU A 238 -23.23 -1.53 5.54
N HIS A 239 -22.73 -1.73 4.31
CA HIS A 239 -21.31 -1.78 3.98
C HIS A 239 -21.09 -1.18 2.59
N VAL A 240 -19.94 -0.52 2.41
CA VAL A 240 -19.42 -0.12 1.10
C VAL A 240 -18.47 -1.21 0.61
N SER A 241 -18.74 -1.75 -0.57
CA SER A 241 -17.91 -2.80 -1.19
C SER A 241 -16.98 -2.18 -2.22
N LEU A 242 -15.68 -2.21 -1.98
CA LEU A 242 -14.65 -1.74 -2.90
C LEU A 242 -13.92 -2.93 -3.52
N THR A 243 -13.93 -3.05 -4.84
CA THR A 243 -13.01 -3.96 -5.53
C THR A 243 -11.75 -3.18 -5.89
N VAL A 244 -10.62 -3.63 -5.37
CA VAL A 244 -9.34 -2.95 -5.50
C VAL A 244 -8.30 -3.86 -6.16
N ASP A 245 -7.37 -3.25 -6.88
CA ASP A 245 -6.16 -3.89 -7.38
C ASP A 245 -4.99 -3.59 -6.42
N ASN A 246 -4.33 -4.67 -6.01
CA ASN A 246 -3.12 -4.61 -5.22
C ASN A 246 -1.93 -4.30 -6.12
N VAL A 247 -1.23 -3.22 -5.79
CA VAL A 247 0.00 -2.78 -6.46
C VAL A 247 1.25 -3.29 -5.74
N HIS A 248 2.39 -3.32 -6.44
CA HIS A 248 3.68 -3.76 -5.91
C HIS A 248 3.68 -5.19 -5.35
N LEU A 249 3.04 -6.11 -6.08
CA LEU A 249 3.09 -7.54 -5.78
C LEU A 249 4.40 -8.15 -6.26
N GLU A 250 4.90 -9.11 -5.49
CA GLU A 250 6.00 -9.99 -5.86
C GLU A 250 5.42 -11.26 -6.48
N TYR A 251 5.75 -11.50 -7.74
CA TYR A 251 5.42 -12.73 -8.46
C TYR A 251 6.65 -13.61 -8.49
N GLY A 252 6.58 -14.81 -7.95
CA GLY A 252 7.73 -15.70 -7.89
C GLY A 252 7.37 -17.18 -7.93
N VAL A 253 8.40 -17.98 -8.10
CA VAL A 253 8.33 -19.44 -8.10
C VAL A 253 9.42 -19.98 -7.19
N VAL A 254 9.05 -20.89 -6.31
CA VAL A 254 10.01 -21.59 -5.44
C VAL A 254 10.32 -22.94 -6.06
N TYR A 255 11.61 -23.19 -6.26
CA TYR A 255 12.14 -24.45 -6.75
C TYR A 255 12.89 -25.17 -5.64
N GLU A 256 12.73 -26.50 -5.59
CA GLU A 256 13.52 -27.41 -4.77
C GLU A 256 14.40 -28.25 -5.69
N TYR A 257 15.67 -28.44 -5.32
CA TYR A 257 16.59 -29.31 -6.03
C TYR A 257 17.60 -29.93 -5.06
N ASP A 258 18.13 -31.10 -5.42
CA ASP A 258 19.26 -31.69 -4.72
C ASP A 258 20.57 -31.15 -5.31
N SER A 259 21.37 -30.51 -4.47
CA SER A 259 22.69 -30.01 -4.83
C SER A 259 23.65 -31.15 -5.18
N THR A 260 24.80 -30.81 -5.77
CA THR A 260 25.87 -31.78 -6.08
C THR A 260 26.42 -32.50 -4.85
N ALA A 261 26.27 -31.90 -3.67
CA ALA A 261 26.62 -32.50 -2.38
C ALA A 261 25.52 -33.41 -1.80
N GLY A 262 24.40 -33.62 -2.50
CA GLY A 262 23.25 -34.38 -2.01
C GLY A 262 22.42 -33.65 -0.94
N ILE A 263 22.67 -32.35 -0.74
CA ILE A 263 21.91 -31.51 0.18
C ILE A 263 20.74 -30.90 -0.59
N LYS A 264 19.53 -31.01 -0.04
CA LYS A 264 18.33 -30.39 -0.57
C LYS A 264 18.40 -28.87 -0.41
N CYS A 265 18.23 -28.15 -1.52
CA CYS A 265 18.33 -26.71 -1.61
C CYS A 265 17.05 -26.10 -2.20
N ASN A 266 16.81 -24.83 -1.89
CA ASN A 266 15.67 -24.08 -2.40
C ASN A 266 16.13 -22.81 -3.10
N VAL A 267 15.51 -22.48 -4.24
CA VAL A 267 15.74 -21.25 -5.00
C VAL A 267 14.41 -20.53 -5.18
N VAL A 268 14.43 -19.22 -4.97
CA VAL A 268 13.28 -18.36 -5.20
C VAL A 268 13.60 -17.45 -6.38
N GLU A 269 12.88 -17.62 -7.47
CA GLU A 269 12.88 -16.67 -8.57
C GLU A 269 11.71 -15.72 -8.39
N LYS A 270 11.93 -14.41 -8.52
CA LYS A 270 10.87 -13.42 -8.33
C LYS A 270 11.03 -12.19 -9.21
N MET A 271 9.90 -11.69 -9.70
CA MET A 271 9.73 -10.42 -10.37
C MET A 271 9.09 -9.43 -9.41
N ILE A 272 9.72 -8.26 -9.27
CA ILE A 272 9.30 -7.21 -8.35
C ILE A 272 9.33 -5.89 -9.08
N GLU A 273 8.20 -5.18 -9.05
CA GLU A 273 8.16 -3.79 -9.47
C GLU A 273 8.87 -2.90 -8.43
N PRO A 274 9.84 -2.08 -8.84
CA PRO A 274 10.58 -1.24 -7.91
C PRO A 274 9.64 -0.21 -7.26
N LYS A 275 9.51 -0.31 -5.94
CA LYS A 275 8.76 0.67 -5.15
C LYS A 275 9.44 2.03 -5.26
N GLY A 276 8.64 3.08 -5.52
CA GLY A 276 9.14 4.45 -5.54
C GLY A 276 9.87 4.86 -6.82
N PHE A 277 9.74 4.10 -7.92
CA PHE A 277 10.26 4.50 -9.23
C PHE A 277 9.78 5.90 -9.62
N PHE A 278 8.47 6.13 -9.60
CA PHE A 278 7.88 7.43 -9.93
C PHE A 278 8.26 8.54 -8.96
N SER A 279 8.31 8.25 -7.65
CA SER A 279 8.69 9.26 -6.64
C SER A 279 10.15 9.67 -6.76
N LEU A 280 11.03 8.73 -7.08
CA LEU A 280 12.45 9.02 -7.28
C LEU A 280 12.63 9.90 -8.52
N THR A 281 11.98 9.56 -9.63
CA THR A 281 12.00 10.39 -10.85
C THR A 281 11.45 11.79 -10.58
N ALA A 282 10.35 11.92 -9.86
CA ALA A 282 9.78 13.22 -9.49
C ALA A 282 10.78 14.07 -8.68
N LYS A 283 11.46 13.49 -7.68
CA LYS A 283 12.49 14.19 -6.90
C LYS A 283 13.68 14.63 -7.73
N ILE A 284 14.10 13.80 -8.68
CA ILE A 284 15.18 14.16 -9.60
C ILE A 284 14.75 15.36 -10.45
N LEU A 285 13.53 15.35 -10.99
CA LEU A 285 12.99 16.47 -11.76
C LEU A 285 12.87 17.75 -10.93
N GLU A 286 12.38 17.66 -9.69
CA GLU A 286 12.30 18.80 -8.78
C GLU A 286 13.69 19.37 -8.45
N ALA A 287 14.69 18.50 -8.25
CA ALA A 287 16.06 18.94 -7.99
C ALA A 287 16.67 19.66 -9.20
N LEU A 288 16.40 19.16 -10.41
CA LEU A 288 16.83 19.79 -11.66
C LEU A 288 16.16 21.16 -11.85
N ALA A 289 14.84 21.24 -11.66
CA ALA A 289 14.10 22.50 -11.75
C ALA A 289 14.65 23.56 -10.77
N LYS A 290 14.93 23.18 -9.52
CA LYS A 290 15.54 24.08 -8.53
C LYS A 290 16.94 24.55 -8.94
N SER A 291 17.72 23.69 -9.58
CA SER A 291 19.04 24.04 -10.09
C SER A 291 18.95 25.04 -11.25
N ASP A 292 17.99 24.85 -12.15
CA ASP A 292 17.73 25.76 -13.27
C ASP A 292 17.27 27.13 -12.75
N ASP A 293 16.36 27.18 -11.78
CA ASP A 293 15.92 28.43 -11.14
C ASP A 293 17.10 29.17 -10.50
N HIS A 294 17.98 28.47 -9.79
CA HIS A 294 19.19 29.07 -9.19
C HIS A 294 20.17 29.58 -10.26
N PHE A 295 20.32 28.85 -11.37
CA PHE A 295 21.13 29.30 -12.50
C PHE A 295 20.57 30.57 -13.12
N VAL A 296 19.26 30.63 -13.37
CA VAL A 296 18.59 31.82 -13.89
C VAL A 296 18.77 33.01 -12.94
N GLN A 297 18.59 32.81 -11.64
CA GLN A 297 18.81 33.85 -10.62
C GLN A 297 20.25 34.38 -10.63
N ASN A 298 21.24 33.49 -10.75
CA ASN A 298 22.65 33.90 -10.88
C ASN A 298 22.91 34.70 -12.15
N CYS A 299 22.36 34.26 -13.30
CA CYS A 299 22.47 35.01 -14.55
C CYS A 299 21.83 36.40 -14.44
N THR A 300 20.65 36.50 -13.83
CA THR A 300 19.99 37.81 -13.61
C THR A 300 20.82 38.72 -12.71
N SER A 301 21.44 38.16 -11.67
CA SER A 301 22.25 38.92 -10.70
C SER A 301 23.57 39.40 -11.33
N LEU A 302 24.19 38.58 -12.18
CA LEU A 302 25.36 38.99 -12.98
C LEU A 302 25.01 40.08 -13.99
N ASN A 303 23.84 39.99 -14.62
CA ASN A 303 23.40 41.00 -15.58
C ASN A 303 23.10 42.35 -14.90
N SER A 304 22.46 42.35 -13.73
CA SER A 304 22.22 43.57 -12.95
C SER A 304 23.53 44.22 -12.48
N LEU A 305 24.52 43.41 -12.06
CA LEU A 305 25.85 43.93 -11.72
C LEU A 305 26.51 44.58 -12.94
N ASN A 306 26.42 43.98 -14.13
CA ASN A 306 27.01 44.55 -15.33
C ASN A 306 26.37 45.90 -15.72
N GLU A 307 25.05 46.05 -15.53
CA GLU A 307 24.34 47.31 -15.76
C GLU A 307 24.75 48.41 -14.77
N GLU A 308 24.99 48.09 -13.50
CA GLU A 308 25.49 49.05 -12.50
C GLU A 308 26.91 49.54 -12.81
N TRP A 309 27.80 48.67 -13.30
CA TRP A 309 29.16 49.06 -13.71
C TRP A 309 29.15 49.98 -14.94
N ILE A 310 28.27 49.72 -15.91
CA ILE A 310 28.12 50.58 -17.10
C ILE A 310 27.52 51.95 -16.73
N ALA A 311 26.59 52.00 -15.76
CA ALA A 311 26.03 53.24 -15.25
C ALA A 311 27.03 54.06 -14.41
N GLY A 312 27.89 53.39 -13.64
CA GLY A 312 28.94 54.03 -12.81
C GLY A 312 30.15 54.54 -13.59
N GLY A 313 30.40 54.03 -14.80
CA GLY A 313 31.50 54.44 -15.69
C GLY A 313 31.25 55.71 -16.52
N LYS A 314 30.06 56.34 -16.39
CA LYS A 314 29.77 57.66 -16.95
C LYS A 314 29.87 58.74 -15.85
N LYS A 315 31.09 59.12 -15.48
CA LYS A 315 31.40 60.38 -14.81
C LYS A 315 32.67 60.97 -15.39
#